data_AF-A0A0M3HG15-F1
#
_entry.id   AF-A0A0M3HG15-F1
#
_cell.length_a   1.000
_cell.length_b   1.000
_cell.length_c   1.000
_cell.angle_alpha   90.00
_cell.angle_beta   90.00
_cell.angle_gamma   90.00
#
_symmetry.space_group_name_H-M   'P 1'
#
loop_
_entity.id
_entity.type
_entity.pdbx_description
1 polymer ?
#
loop_
_entity_poly.entity_id
_entity_poly.type
_entity_poly.pdbx_seq_one_letter_code
_entity_poly.pdbx_strand_id
1 'polypeptide(L)'
;MHHIRECLPQLKVRVNVMMAQCQALLSSYGEPVQDHGRTLLQIINRFATAYTDTIDGTSKNIETSELCGGARICYIFHETFGRVLESIDPLGDLTQLDILTAIRNATVLFLCLQLNIFLDCISFSEISRLKDRMSYVFKLIPFGL
;
A
#
# COMPACT_ATOMS: atom_id res chain seq x y z
N MET A 1 23.91 63.14 25.52
CA MET A 1 24.71 61.93 25.24
C MET A 1 24.21 60.64 25.93
N HIS A 2 23.17 60.66 26.78
CA HIS A 2 22.66 59.44 27.46
C HIS A 2 21.73 58.58 26.58
N HIS A 3 20.85 59.23 25.81
CA HIS A 3 19.83 58.55 25.00
C HIS A 3 20.40 57.56 23.95
N ILE A 4 21.56 57.86 23.36
CA ILE A 4 22.24 56.96 22.41
C ILE A 4 22.77 55.72 23.13
N ARG A 5 23.30 55.89 24.35
CA ARG A 5 23.79 54.79 25.20
C ARG A 5 22.67 53.85 25.66
N GLU A 6 21.47 54.38 25.87
CA GLU A 6 20.29 53.60 26.27
C GLU A 6 19.66 52.83 25.10
N CYS A 7 19.69 53.38 23.87
CA CYS A 7 19.13 52.72 22.68
C CYS A 7 20.06 51.64 22.08
N LEU A 8 21.38 51.75 22.25
CA LEU A 8 22.37 50.77 21.77
C LEU A 8 22.13 49.32 22.24
N PRO A 9 21.89 49.03 23.53
CA PRO A 9 21.63 47.66 23.99
C PRO A 9 20.33 47.09 23.41
N GLN A 10 19.27 47.90 23.28
CA GLN A 10 18.02 47.45 22.66
C GLN A 10 18.21 47.13 21.18
N LEU A 11 18.98 47.94 20.45
CA LEU A 11 19.33 47.67 19.06
C LEU A 11 20.13 46.36 18.93
N LYS A 12 21.12 46.15 19.81
CA LYS A 12 21.92 44.91 19.83
C LYS A 12 21.06 43.67 20.06
N VAL A 13 20.10 43.73 20.99
CA VAL A 13 19.15 42.64 21.23
C VAL A 13 18.31 42.37 19.97
N ARG A 14 17.76 43.41 19.34
CA ARG A 14 16.95 43.26 18.13
C ARG A 14 17.74 42.65 16.96
N VAL A 15 18.98 43.09 16.75
CA VAL A 15 19.88 42.52 15.72
C VAL A 15 20.18 41.05 16.01
N ASN A 16 20.46 40.70 17.27
CA ASN A 16 20.70 39.31 17.65
C ASN A 16 19.47 38.43 17.46
N VAL A 17 18.26 38.94 17.74
CA VAL A 17 17.01 38.21 17.48
C VAL A 17 16.82 37.99 15.98
N MET A 18 17.00 39.03 15.15
CA MET A 18 16.91 38.89 13.69
C MET A 18 17.96 37.94 13.14
N MET A 19 19.19 37.98 13.66
CA MET A 19 20.26 37.07 13.28
C MET A 19 19.92 35.62 13.64
N ALA A 20 19.37 35.38 14.84
CA ALA A 20 18.92 34.05 15.25
C ALA A 20 17.77 33.52 14.36
N GLN A 21 16.82 34.39 13.98
CA GLN A 21 15.75 34.04 13.05
C GLN A 21 16.28 33.69 11.66
N CYS A 22 17.20 34.49 11.12
CA CYS A 22 17.85 34.19 9.84
C CYS A 22 18.67 32.90 9.92
N GLN A 23 19.36 32.64 11.02
CA GLN A 23 20.12 31.40 11.22
C GLN A 23 19.18 30.18 11.27
N ALA A 24 18.06 30.27 11.97
CA ALA A 24 17.06 29.20 12.00
C ALA A 24 16.48 28.94 10.60
N LEU A 25 16.24 30.00 9.82
CA LEU A 25 15.78 29.88 8.44
C LEU A 25 16.85 29.22 7.54
N LEU A 26 18.12 29.61 7.67
CA LEU A 26 19.23 28.97 6.95
C LEU A 26 19.33 27.49 7.30
N SER A 27 19.23 27.13 8.58
CA SER A 27 19.20 25.74 9.02
C SER A 27 18.02 24.94 8.44
N SER A 28 16.90 25.60 8.12
CA SER A 28 15.76 24.94 7.47
C SER A 28 15.99 24.62 5.99
N TYR A 29 16.79 25.43 5.29
CA TYR A 29 17.14 25.19 3.89
C TYR A 29 18.20 24.09 3.72
N GLY A 30 18.98 23.82 4.77
CA GLY A 30 20.05 22.82 4.75
C GLY A 30 21.32 23.34 4.07
N GLU A 31 22.16 22.41 3.65
CA GLU A 31 23.47 22.73 3.07
C GLU A 31 23.38 23.01 1.56
N PRO A 32 24.18 23.94 1.03
CA PRO A 32 24.24 24.20 -0.40
C PRO A 32 24.72 22.95 -1.16
N VAL A 33 24.05 22.66 -2.28
CA VAL A 33 24.38 21.53 -3.15
C VAL A 33 25.70 21.80 -3.87
N GLN A 34 26.78 21.14 -3.44
CA GLN A 34 28.08 21.26 -4.10
C GLN A 34 28.20 20.36 -5.33
N ASP A 35 27.71 19.12 -5.22
CA ASP A 35 27.70 18.14 -6.30
C ASP A 35 26.27 17.67 -6.56
N HIS A 36 25.76 18.03 -7.73
CA HIS A 36 24.39 17.76 -8.14
C HIS A 36 24.17 16.26 -8.35
N GLY A 37 25.15 15.54 -8.91
CA GLY A 37 25.04 14.11 -9.19
C GLY A 37 24.98 13.28 -7.91
N ARG A 38 25.90 13.56 -6.99
CA ARG A 38 25.95 12.88 -5.68
C ARG A 38 24.70 13.18 -4.84
N THR A 39 24.26 14.44 -4.81
CA THR A 39 23.09 14.84 -4.02
C THR A 39 21.82 14.20 -4.56
N LEU A 40 21.64 14.15 -5.88
CA LEU A 40 20.50 13.49 -6.50
C LEU A 40 20.45 12.00 -6.16
N LEU A 41 21.59 11.31 -6.26
CA LEU A 41 21.69 9.90 -5.89
C LEU A 41 21.36 9.67 -4.41
N GLN A 42 21.81 10.55 -3.52
CA GLN A 42 21.48 10.48 -2.10
C GLN A 42 19.97 10.67 -1.86
N ILE A 43 19.32 11.59 -2.57
CA ILE A 43 17.87 11.80 -2.47
C ILE A 43 17.11 10.56 -2.96
N ILE A 44 17.48 10.01 -4.13
CA ILE A 44 16.86 8.80 -4.68
C ILE A 44 17.04 7.63 -3.72
N ASN A 45 18.24 7.43 -3.21
CA ASN A 45 18.51 6.32 -2.30
C ASN A 45 17.73 6.48 -0.98
N ARG A 46 17.70 7.69 -0.42
CA ARG A 46 16.91 7.98 0.78
C ARG A 46 15.42 7.75 0.55
N PHE A 47 14.89 8.14 -0.61
CA PHE A 47 13.51 7.86 -0.98
C PHE A 47 13.25 6.35 -1.10
N ALA A 48 14.11 5.62 -1.79
CA ALA A 48 13.98 4.17 -1.96
C ALA A 48 14.05 3.40 -0.64
N THR A 49 14.95 3.79 0.27
CA THR A 49 15.01 3.24 1.63
C THR A 49 13.74 3.57 2.42
N ALA A 50 13.30 4.83 2.43
CA ALA A 50 12.09 5.23 3.15
C ALA A 50 10.83 4.54 2.61
N TYR A 51 10.76 4.30 1.30
CA TYR A 51 9.68 3.57 0.66
C TYR A 51 9.66 2.10 1.10
N THR A 52 10.83 1.43 1.08
CA THR A 52 10.97 0.05 1.56
C THR A 52 10.62 -0.05 3.04
N ASP A 53 11.10 0.88 3.88
CA ASP A 53 10.80 0.93 5.31
C ASP A 53 9.29 1.13 5.58
N THR A 54 8.58 1.84 4.70
CA THR A 54 7.12 2.03 4.80
C THR A 54 6.36 0.76 4.43
N ILE A 55 6.86 0.00 3.45
CA ILE A 55 6.29 -1.32 3.10
C ILE A 55 6.60 -2.35 4.19
N ASP A 56 7.79 -2.36 4.76
CA ASP A 56 8.16 -3.31 5.81
C ASP A 56 7.57 -2.94 7.18
N GLY A 57 7.09 -1.70 7.35
CA GLY A 57 6.51 -1.22 8.61
C GLY A 57 7.56 -0.82 9.66
N THR A 58 8.81 -0.63 9.26
CA THR A 58 9.95 -0.19 10.10
C THR A 58 10.18 1.33 10.06
N SER A 59 9.29 2.07 9.37
CA SER A 59 9.38 3.53 9.28
C SER A 59 9.36 4.21 10.65
N LYS A 60 10.18 5.26 10.81
CA LYS A 60 10.31 6.01 12.08
C LYS A 60 9.15 6.96 12.36
N ASN A 61 8.41 7.36 11.32
CA ASN A 61 7.26 8.26 11.40
C ASN A 61 6.01 7.51 10.93
N ILE A 62 5.54 6.57 11.75
CA ILE A 62 4.27 5.89 11.48
C ILE A 62 3.15 6.80 11.97
N GLU A 63 2.33 7.28 11.05
CA GLU A 63 1.07 7.94 11.41
C GLU A 63 0.14 6.88 12.01
N THR A 64 -0.28 7.07 13.27
CA THR A 64 -1.15 6.12 13.98
C THR A 64 -2.65 6.33 13.70
N SER A 65 -2.99 7.28 12.83
CA SER A 65 -4.38 7.60 12.49
C SER A 65 -4.99 6.57 11.54
N GLU A 66 -4.20 6.01 10.62
CA GLU A 66 -4.68 5.11 9.58
C GLU A 66 -3.72 3.94 9.34
N LEU A 67 -4.23 2.85 8.78
CA LEU A 67 -3.42 1.69 8.45
C LEU A 67 -2.71 1.96 7.11
N CYS A 68 -1.38 2.12 7.14
CA CYS A 68 -0.58 2.52 5.97
C CYS A 68 0.47 1.46 5.60
N GLY A 69 0.96 1.50 4.35
CA GLY A 69 2.08 0.69 3.89
C GLY A 69 1.82 -0.82 3.93
N GLY A 70 2.76 -1.59 4.47
CA GLY A 70 2.67 -3.06 4.53
C GLY A 70 1.52 -3.60 5.37
N ALA A 71 1.19 -2.92 6.47
CA ALA A 71 0.07 -3.32 7.33
C ALA A 71 -1.27 -3.23 6.57
N ARG A 72 -1.42 -2.22 5.72
CA ARG A 72 -2.61 -2.07 4.86
C ARG A 72 -2.70 -3.17 3.83
N ILE A 73 -1.59 -3.51 3.19
CA ILE A 73 -1.51 -4.62 2.24
C ILE A 73 -1.90 -5.92 2.93
N CYS A 74 -1.36 -6.19 4.13
CA CYS A 74 -1.68 -7.37 4.92
C CYS A 74 -3.17 -7.45 5.26
N TYR A 75 -3.78 -6.33 5.66
CA TYR A 75 -5.22 -6.24 5.91
C TYR A 75 -6.04 -6.56 4.66
N ILE A 76 -5.67 -6.04 3.49
CA ILE A 76 -6.38 -6.34 2.23
C ILE A 76 -6.34 -7.85 1.94
N PHE A 77 -5.20 -8.51 2.17
CA PHE A 77 -5.06 -9.95 1.92
C PHE A 77 -5.71 -10.85 2.97
N HIS A 78 -5.77 -10.46 4.24
CA HIS A 78 -6.36 -11.30 5.29
C HIS A 78 -7.85 -11.02 5.50
N GLU A 79 -8.25 -9.75 5.55
CA GLU A 79 -9.64 -9.36 5.82
C GLU A 79 -10.45 -9.27 4.53
N THR A 80 -10.03 -8.44 3.57
CA THR A 80 -10.84 -8.20 2.36
C THR A 80 -10.88 -9.44 1.48
N PHE A 81 -9.74 -10.06 1.19
CA PHE A 81 -9.68 -11.25 0.36
C PHE A 81 -10.28 -12.47 1.07
N GLY A 82 -10.05 -12.63 2.38
CA GLY A 82 -10.69 -13.68 3.20
C GLY A 82 -12.22 -13.61 3.15
N ARG A 83 -12.81 -12.43 3.39
CA ARG A 83 -14.26 -12.23 3.28
C ARG A 83 -14.80 -12.46 1.87
N VAL A 84 -14.03 -12.07 0.84
CA VAL A 84 -14.43 -12.34 -0.56
C VAL A 84 -14.44 -13.85 -0.83
N LEU A 85 -13.45 -14.59 -0.34
CA LEU A 85 -13.40 -16.06 -0.43
C LEU A 85 -14.58 -16.72 0.29
N GLU A 86 -14.88 -16.30 1.53
CA GLU A 86 -16.02 -16.82 2.28
C GLU A 86 -17.37 -16.49 1.63
N SER A 87 -17.45 -15.39 0.88
CA SER A 87 -18.66 -15.01 0.14
C SER A 87 -18.88 -15.81 -1.15
N ILE A 88 -17.90 -16.60 -1.58
CA ILE A 88 -18.05 -17.48 -2.75
C ILE A 88 -18.74 -18.75 -2.26
N ASP A 89 -20.02 -18.89 -2.61
CA ASP A 89 -20.72 -20.15 -2.45
C ASP A 89 -20.30 -21.09 -3.61
N PRO A 90 -19.56 -22.18 -3.33
CA PRO A 90 -19.07 -23.08 -4.37
C PRO A 90 -20.18 -23.83 -5.10
N LEU A 91 -21.42 -23.75 -4.59
CA LEU A 91 -22.61 -24.40 -5.15
C LEU A 91 -23.70 -23.41 -5.57
N GLY A 92 -23.45 -22.09 -5.47
CA GLY A 92 -24.49 -21.06 -5.61
C GLY A 92 -25.21 -21.05 -6.97
N ASP A 93 -24.53 -21.47 -8.03
CA ASP A 93 -25.10 -21.56 -9.39
C ASP A 93 -25.36 -23.01 -9.84
N LEU A 94 -25.15 -24.00 -8.98
CA LEU A 94 -25.38 -25.42 -9.29
C LEU A 94 -26.76 -25.83 -8.80
N THR A 95 -27.74 -25.84 -9.70
CA THR A 95 -29.05 -26.39 -9.35
C THR A 95 -28.99 -27.92 -9.30
N GLN A 96 -29.86 -28.53 -8.50
CA GLN A 96 -29.98 -30.00 -8.44
C GLN A 96 -30.24 -30.61 -9.83
N LEU A 97 -30.92 -29.87 -10.72
CA LEU A 97 -31.15 -30.26 -12.10
C LEU A 97 -29.85 -30.27 -12.93
N ASP A 98 -28.97 -29.29 -12.75
CA ASP A 98 -27.68 -29.22 -13.45
C ASP A 98 -26.75 -30.35 -12.99
N ILE A 99 -26.75 -30.64 -11.68
CA ILE A 99 -26.00 -31.77 -11.11
C ILE A 99 -26.52 -33.09 -11.68
N LEU A 100 -27.84 -33.30 -11.70
CA LEU A 100 -28.44 -34.52 -12.25
C LEU A 100 -28.24 -34.64 -13.77
N THR A 101 -28.30 -33.53 -14.51
CA THR A 101 -28.05 -33.48 -15.95
C THR A 101 -26.59 -33.78 -16.25
N ALA A 102 -25.66 -33.25 -15.46
CA ALA A 102 -24.24 -33.57 -15.55
C ALA A 102 -23.95 -35.04 -15.24
N ILE A 103 -24.53 -35.60 -14.16
CA ILE A 103 -24.41 -37.03 -13.83
C ILE A 103 -24.96 -37.88 -14.97
N ARG A 104 -26.13 -37.53 -15.51
CA ARG A 104 -26.76 -38.27 -16.62
C ARG A 104 -25.91 -38.20 -17.89
N ASN A 105 -25.36 -37.04 -18.23
CA ASN A 105 -24.45 -36.87 -19.37
C ASN A 105 -23.13 -37.64 -19.18
N ALA A 106 -22.58 -37.64 -17.95
CA ALA A 106 -21.41 -38.44 -17.60
C ALA A 106 -21.70 -39.96 -17.60
N THR A 107 -22.94 -40.37 -17.34
CA THR A 107 -23.37 -41.78 -17.37
C THR A 107 -23.61 -42.28 -18.80
N VAL A 108 -24.09 -41.40 -19.70
CA VAL A 108 -24.27 -41.72 -21.13
C VAL A 108 -22.93 -41.90 -21.86
N LEU A 109 -21.87 -41.25 -21.38
CA LEU A 109 -20.51 -41.42 -21.87
C LEU A 109 -19.79 -42.51 -21.05
N PHE A 110 -19.99 -43.78 -21.45
CA PHE A 110 -19.41 -44.95 -20.76
C PHE A 110 -17.91 -44.80 -20.43
N LEU A 111 -17.56 -45.23 -19.21
CA LEU A 111 -16.23 -45.57 -18.67
C LEU A 111 -15.50 -44.48 -17.86
N CYS A 112 -15.78 -44.41 -16.55
CA CYS A 112 -14.95 -44.02 -15.37
C CYS A 112 -13.88 -42.89 -15.40
N LEU A 113 -13.60 -42.23 -16.52
CA LEU A 113 -12.53 -41.23 -16.66
C LEU A 113 -13.02 -39.78 -16.55
N GLN A 114 -14.34 -39.55 -16.48
CA GLN A 114 -14.92 -38.21 -16.66
C GLN A 114 -15.55 -37.57 -15.42
N LEU A 115 -15.67 -38.28 -14.29
CA LEU A 115 -16.06 -37.62 -13.04
C LEU A 115 -15.00 -36.60 -12.61
N ASN A 116 -13.71 -36.92 -12.83
CA ASN A 116 -12.61 -35.97 -12.68
C ASN A 116 -12.75 -34.78 -13.62
N ILE A 117 -13.05 -35.00 -14.91
CA ILE A 117 -13.16 -33.91 -15.89
C ILE A 117 -14.31 -32.95 -15.57
N PHE A 118 -15.39 -33.45 -14.97
CA PHE A 118 -16.49 -32.59 -14.51
C PHE A 118 -16.13 -31.78 -13.25
N LEU A 119 -15.49 -32.41 -12.26
CA LEU A 119 -14.92 -31.71 -11.10
C LEU A 119 -13.86 -30.68 -11.54
N ASP A 120 -13.06 -31.00 -12.55
CA ASP A 120 -12.08 -30.12 -13.18
C ASP A 120 -12.75 -28.93 -13.89
N CYS A 121 -13.88 -29.14 -14.58
CA CYS A 121 -14.64 -28.05 -15.20
C CYS A 121 -15.28 -27.10 -14.17
N ILE A 122 -15.85 -27.64 -13.09
CA ILE A 122 -16.40 -26.82 -11.99
C ILE A 122 -15.28 -26.03 -11.32
N SER A 123 -14.18 -26.70 -10.97
CA SER A 123 -13.03 -26.03 -10.36
C SER A 123 -12.40 -24.99 -11.30
N PHE A 124 -12.38 -25.20 -12.62
CA PHE A 124 -11.88 -24.20 -13.58
C PHE A 124 -12.79 -22.97 -13.69
N SER A 125 -14.12 -23.14 -13.59
CA SER A 125 -15.08 -22.03 -13.54
C SER A 125 -14.94 -21.21 -12.26
N GLU A 126 -14.81 -21.89 -11.12
CA GLU A 126 -14.51 -21.28 -9.80
C GLU A 126 -13.19 -20.50 -9.82
N ILE A 127 -12.11 -21.08 -10.38
CA ILE A 127 -10.81 -20.42 -10.52
C ILE A 127 -10.89 -19.19 -11.43
N SER A 128 -11.70 -19.24 -12.50
CA SER A 128 -11.91 -18.07 -13.36
C SER A 128 -12.64 -16.93 -12.65
N ARG A 129 -13.65 -17.23 -11.81
CA ARG A 129 -14.34 -16.24 -10.98
C ARG A 129 -13.43 -15.62 -9.92
N LEU A 130 -12.56 -16.44 -9.32
CA LEU A 130 -11.54 -15.98 -8.38
C LEU A 130 -10.57 -15.01 -9.06
N LYS A 131 -10.18 -15.28 -10.32
CA LYS A 131 -9.29 -14.42 -11.11
C LYS A 131 -9.88 -13.03 -11.37
N ASP A 132 -11.17 -12.95 -11.72
CA ASP A 132 -11.84 -11.66 -11.95
C ASP A 132 -11.93 -10.84 -10.66
N ARG A 133 -12.29 -11.46 -9.53
CA ARG A 133 -12.34 -10.78 -8.22
C ARG A 133 -10.95 -10.41 -7.69
N MET A 134 -9.94 -11.24 -7.94
CA MET A 134 -8.54 -10.87 -7.68
C MET A 134 -8.17 -9.60 -8.44
N SER A 135 -8.55 -9.46 -9.71
CA SER A 135 -8.26 -8.25 -10.49
C SER A 135 -8.79 -6.98 -9.82
N TYR A 136 -9.97 -7.03 -9.19
CA TYR A 136 -10.51 -5.91 -8.40
C TYR A 136 -9.70 -5.64 -7.13
N VAL A 137 -9.33 -6.68 -6.38
CA VAL A 137 -8.51 -6.55 -5.16
C VAL A 137 -7.12 -5.98 -5.49
N PHE A 138 -6.49 -6.41 -6.58
CA PHE A 138 -5.21 -5.88 -7.04
C PHE A 138 -5.28 -4.40 -7.48
N LYS A 139 -6.43 -3.94 -7.99
CA LYS A 139 -6.65 -2.51 -8.29
C LYS A 139 -6.80 -1.62 -7.05
N LEU A 140 -7.08 -2.20 -5.88
CA LEU A 140 -7.16 -1.47 -4.60
C LEU A 140 -5.79 -1.24 -3.95
N ILE A 141 -4.76 -1.99 -4.34
CA ILE A 141 -3.40 -1.88 -3.81
C ILE A 141 -2.76 -0.48 -4.01
N PRO A 142 -2.84 0.18 -5.19
CA PRO A 142 -2.25 1.50 -5.39
C PRO A 142 -2.94 2.65 -4.64
N PHE A 143 -4.13 2.43 -4.05
CA PHE A 143 -4.84 3.46 -3.27
C PHE A 143 -4.46 3.49 -1.78
N GLY A 144 -3.62 2.55 -1.32
CA GLY A 144 -3.24 2.41 0.09
C GLY A 144 -1.76 2.65 0.40
N LEU A 145 -1.03 3.24 -0.55
CA LEU A 145 0.41 3.52 -0.48
C LEU A 145 0.65 5.02 -0.30
#